data_AF-A0A844BRZ2-F1
#
_entry.id   AF-A0A844BRZ2-F1
#
_cell.length_a   1.000
_cell.length_b   1.000
_cell.length_c   1.000
_cell.angle_alpha   90.00
_cell.angle_beta   90.00
_cell.angle_gamma   90.00
#
_symmetry.space_group_name_H-M   'P 1'
#
loop_
_entity.id
_entity.type
_entity.pdbx_description
1 polymer ?
#
loop_
_entity_poly.entity_id
_entity_poly.type
_entity_poly.pdbx_seq_one_letter_code
_entity_poly.pdbx_strand_id
1 'polypeptide(L)'
;MLYFASANRAATRLEWPVIITTTVVIMDLEQRPIESPLVKKRIVLNSEAQLRRYYMPFIKGGGMFLNTDEPLGIGDEFLLEVRLFGEHNSVLVKSKVIWLAPSKPSRPEQQGVGVQFVDDKAMLKNMIESKLAAISDTALATATM
;
A
#
# COMPACT_ATOMS: atom_id res chain seq x y z
N MET A 1 -57.23 -17.27 18.12
CA MET A 1 -58.65 -17.50 17.77
C MET A 1 -59.32 -16.14 17.64
N LEU A 2 -60.08 -15.95 16.58
CA LEU A 2 -60.36 -14.67 15.89
C LEU A 2 -61.55 -13.87 16.45
N TYR A 3 -61.53 -12.54 16.20
CA TYR A 3 -62.65 -11.63 15.87
C TYR A 3 -63.69 -11.29 16.99
N PHE A 4 -64.30 -10.11 17.16
CA PHE A 4 -64.53 -8.87 16.39
C PHE A 4 -64.89 -7.71 17.36
N ALA A 5 -64.57 -6.47 16.95
CA ALA A 5 -65.30 -5.20 17.13
C ALA A 5 -65.82 -4.72 18.50
N SER A 6 -65.41 -3.51 18.92
CA SER A 6 -66.34 -2.36 19.09
C SER A 6 -65.65 -1.10 19.67
N ALA A 7 -65.85 0.01 18.97
CA ALA A 7 -65.99 1.40 19.44
C ALA A 7 -64.84 2.12 20.19
N ASN A 8 -64.04 2.83 19.40
CA ASN A 8 -63.99 4.29 19.35
C ASN A 8 -64.10 5.09 20.66
N ARG A 9 -62.96 5.65 21.12
CA ARG A 9 -62.90 7.04 21.63
C ARG A 9 -61.46 7.58 21.70
N ALA A 10 -61.24 8.63 20.92
CA ALA A 10 -60.36 9.78 21.17
C ALA A 10 -58.85 9.54 21.37
N ALA A 11 -58.05 9.95 20.38
CA ALA A 11 -56.97 10.94 20.57
C ALA A 11 -56.18 11.16 19.27
N THR A 12 -56.33 12.35 18.67
CA THR A 12 -55.29 13.15 17.97
C THR A 12 -54.35 12.41 17.00
N ARG A 13 -54.67 12.38 15.70
CA ARG A 13 -54.16 13.32 14.65
C ARG A 13 -52.62 13.31 14.61
N LEU A 14 -51.98 12.59 13.68
CA LEU A 14 -51.63 13.06 12.34
C LEU A 14 -51.44 11.89 11.34
N GLU A 15 -51.67 12.17 10.07
CA GLU A 15 -52.12 11.28 9.01
C GLU A 15 -50.96 10.60 8.27
N TRP A 16 -50.94 9.27 8.22
CA TRP A 16 -50.11 8.50 7.29
C TRP A 16 -50.99 8.14 6.08
N PRO A 17 -50.66 8.54 4.84
CA PRO A 17 -51.31 7.94 3.68
C PRO A 17 -50.61 6.62 3.37
N VAL A 18 -51.24 5.51 3.74
CA VAL A 18 -50.99 4.22 3.11
C VAL A 18 -51.76 4.23 1.78
N ILE A 19 -51.08 4.50 0.68
CA ILE A 19 -51.52 4.06 -0.65
C ILE A 19 -50.32 3.40 -1.35
N ILE A 20 -50.58 2.17 -1.77
CA ILE A 20 -49.65 1.15 -2.25
C ILE A 20 -49.28 1.44 -3.71
N THR A 21 -47.98 1.53 -4.04
CA THR A 21 -47.33 1.11 -5.32
C THR A 21 -45.86 1.58 -5.34
N THR A 22 -44.97 0.76 -5.90
CA THR A 22 -43.53 0.99 -6.18
C THR A 22 -42.55 0.60 -5.05
N THR A 23 -42.11 -0.67 -5.13
CA THR A 23 -40.70 -1.04 -5.36
C THR A 23 -39.62 -0.05 -4.88
N VAL A 24 -38.90 -0.41 -3.81
CA VAL A 24 -37.46 -0.12 -3.54
C VAL A 24 -37.19 1.38 -3.28
N VAL A 25 -36.63 1.82 -2.15
CA VAL A 25 -35.22 1.72 -1.72
C VAL A 25 -35.19 1.99 -0.20
N ILE A 26 -35.27 0.94 0.63
CA ILE A 26 -34.64 0.96 1.96
C ILE A 26 -33.76 -0.29 2.03
N MET A 27 -32.94 -0.47 1.00
CA MET A 27 -31.85 -1.44 0.98
C MET A 27 -30.67 -0.71 0.33
N ASP A 28 -29.51 -0.90 0.92
CA ASP A 28 -28.22 -0.47 0.38
C ASP A 28 -27.88 1.03 0.57
N LEU A 29 -27.68 1.45 1.83
CA LEU A 29 -26.54 2.34 2.08
C LEU A 29 -25.30 1.46 1.96
N GLU A 30 -24.91 1.28 0.70
CA GLU A 30 -23.67 0.74 0.17
C GLU A 30 -22.57 0.69 1.25
N GLN A 31 -22.47 -0.47 1.91
CA GLN A 31 -21.26 -0.87 2.62
C GLN A 31 -20.19 -1.07 1.56
N ARG A 32 -19.66 0.04 1.02
CA ARG A 32 -18.41 0.00 0.29
C ARG A 32 -17.38 -0.50 1.30
N PRO A 33 -16.67 -1.60 1.04
CA PRO A 33 -15.44 -1.85 1.77
C PRO A 33 -14.62 -0.58 1.55
N ILE A 34 -14.44 0.21 2.60
CA ILE A 34 -13.44 1.27 2.57
C ILE A 34 -12.15 0.46 2.42
N GLU A 35 -11.67 0.30 1.19
CA GLU A 35 -10.30 -0.15 0.93
C GLU A 35 -9.46 0.73 1.86
N SER A 36 -8.99 0.12 2.95
CA SER A 36 -8.33 0.88 3.99
C SER A 36 -7.16 1.57 3.30
N PRO A 37 -7.00 2.90 3.45
CA PRO A 37 -5.97 3.61 2.72
C PRO A 37 -4.66 2.90 2.98
N LEU A 38 -4.04 2.40 1.90
CA LEU A 38 -2.81 1.62 1.97
C LEU A 38 -1.84 2.37 2.89
N VAL A 39 -1.37 1.69 3.94
CA VAL A 39 -0.47 2.30 4.91
C VAL A 39 0.74 2.85 4.16
N LYS A 40 1.09 4.12 4.37
CA LYS A 40 2.24 4.71 3.70
C LYS A 40 3.50 4.47 4.53
N LYS A 41 4.48 3.77 3.97
CA LYS A 41 5.82 3.56 4.53
C LYS A 41 6.83 4.39 3.77
N ARG A 42 7.89 4.86 4.43
CA ARG A 42 8.93 5.68 3.81
C ARG A 42 10.32 5.09 4.02
N ILE A 43 11.13 5.16 2.99
CA ILE A 43 12.56 4.80 3.02
C ILE A 43 13.38 5.88 2.31
N VAL A 44 14.49 6.25 2.93
CA VAL A 44 15.45 7.21 2.40
C VAL A 44 16.77 6.50 2.22
N LEU A 45 17.26 6.48 0.99
CA LEU A 45 18.53 5.90 0.61
C LEU A 45 19.55 7.02 0.47
N ASN A 46 20.53 7.05 1.37
CA ASN A 46 21.49 8.16 1.48
C ASN A 46 22.76 7.94 0.65
N SER A 47 22.99 6.71 0.15
CA SER A 47 24.19 6.39 -0.62
C SER A 47 23.94 5.31 -1.67
N GLU A 48 24.81 5.25 -2.68
CA GLU A 48 24.83 4.18 -3.69
C GLU A 48 25.00 2.80 -3.05
N ALA A 49 25.93 2.67 -2.09
CA ALA A 49 26.16 1.42 -1.38
C ALA A 49 24.88 0.93 -0.67
N GLN A 50 24.08 1.84 -0.12
CA GLN A 50 22.79 1.50 0.48
C GLN A 50 21.78 1.08 -0.59
N LEU A 51 21.66 1.83 -1.69
CA LEU A 51 20.76 1.48 -2.80
C LEU A 51 21.09 0.08 -3.35
N ARG A 52 22.37 -0.24 -3.60
CA ARG A 52 22.80 -1.55 -4.11
C ARG A 52 22.50 -2.71 -3.16
N ARG A 53 22.59 -2.47 -1.84
CA ARG A 53 22.32 -3.50 -0.82
C ARG A 53 20.83 -3.74 -0.63
N TYR A 54 20.01 -2.71 -0.84
CA TYR A 54 18.58 -2.76 -0.58
C TYR A 54 17.78 -3.13 -1.82
N TYR A 55 18.26 -2.76 -3.02
CA TYR A 55 17.57 -3.06 -4.28
C TYR A 55 17.72 -4.52 -4.68
N MET A 56 16.62 -5.13 -5.15
CA MET A 56 16.54 -6.52 -5.56
C MET A 56 16.10 -6.62 -7.04
N PRO A 57 17.05 -6.69 -7.99
CA PRO A 57 16.76 -6.65 -9.44
C PRO A 57 16.11 -7.92 -9.98
N PHE A 58 16.27 -9.05 -9.28
CA PHE A 58 15.78 -10.37 -9.71
C PHE A 58 14.25 -10.54 -9.53
N ILE A 59 13.60 -9.61 -8.83
CA ILE A 59 12.15 -9.63 -8.64
C ILE A 59 11.48 -9.03 -9.87
N LYS A 60 10.41 -9.67 -10.38
CA LYS A 60 9.63 -9.15 -11.51
C LYS A 60 9.07 -7.76 -11.17
N GLY A 61 9.39 -6.75 -11.97
CA GLY A 61 9.01 -5.36 -11.70
C GLY A 61 9.94 -4.62 -10.73
N GLY A 62 10.98 -5.30 -10.22
CA GLY A 62 11.88 -4.78 -9.21
C GLY A 62 11.35 -4.98 -7.80
N GLY A 63 12.26 -4.90 -6.85
CA GLY A 63 11.91 -4.93 -5.43
C GLY A 63 12.96 -4.27 -4.57
N MET A 64 12.63 -4.13 -3.29
CA MET A 64 13.50 -3.50 -2.32
C MET A 64 13.38 -4.17 -0.96
N PHE A 65 14.47 -4.20 -0.22
CA PHE A 65 14.50 -4.59 1.17
C PHE A 65 14.12 -3.40 2.04
N LEU A 66 13.19 -3.59 2.97
CA LEU A 66 12.82 -2.60 3.97
C LEU A 66 13.25 -3.13 5.34
N ASN A 67 14.22 -2.46 5.96
CA ASN A 67 14.55 -2.72 7.36
C ASN A 67 13.45 -2.09 8.23
N THR A 68 12.64 -2.94 8.86
CA THR A 68 11.53 -2.55 9.71
C THR A 68 11.28 -3.64 10.75
N ASP A 69 10.94 -3.21 11.96
CA ASP A 69 10.47 -4.01 13.09
C ASP A 69 8.95 -4.16 13.10
N GLU A 70 8.23 -3.45 12.23
CA GLU A 70 6.79 -3.52 12.14
C GLU A 70 6.31 -4.92 11.72
N PRO A 71 5.22 -5.42 12.33
CA PRO A 71 4.67 -6.72 11.98
C PRO A 71 4.06 -6.65 10.58
N LEU A 72 4.72 -7.28 9.61
CA LEU A 72 4.26 -7.41 8.23
C LEU A 72 4.18 -8.89 7.85
N GLY A 73 3.07 -9.26 7.23
CA GLY A 73 2.82 -10.58 6.68
C GLY A 73 3.21 -10.67 5.21
N ILE A 74 3.50 -11.89 4.75
CA ILE A 74 3.63 -12.15 3.30
C ILE A 74 2.29 -11.86 2.65
N GLY A 75 2.32 -11.09 1.56
CA GLY A 75 1.14 -10.69 0.82
C GLY A 75 0.60 -9.32 1.18
N ASP A 76 1.05 -8.71 2.29
CA ASP A 76 0.62 -7.37 2.69
C ASP A 76 0.96 -6.33 1.63
N GLU A 77 -0.02 -5.48 1.34
CA GLU A 77 0.11 -4.38 0.38
C GLU A 77 0.15 -3.04 1.10
N PHE A 78 1.03 -2.15 0.65
CA PHE A 78 1.18 -0.81 1.20
C PHE A 78 1.76 0.15 0.16
N LEU A 79 1.74 1.45 0.46
CA LEU A 79 2.39 2.47 -0.38
C LEU A 79 3.79 2.73 0.16
N LEU A 80 4.80 2.58 -0.68
CA LEU A 80 6.19 2.85 -0.32
C LEU A 80 6.66 4.14 -0.97
N GLU A 81 7.05 5.10 -0.13
CA GLU A 81 7.71 6.33 -0.52
C GLU A 81 9.22 6.15 -0.48
N VAL A 82 9.85 6.18 -1.65
CA VAL A 82 11.28 5.96 -1.84
C VAL A 82 11.95 7.28 -2.20
N ARG A 83 12.92 7.69 -1.39
CA ARG A 83 13.81 8.81 -1.73
C ARG A 83 15.20 8.29 -2.06
N LEU A 84 15.65 8.51 -3.29
CA LEU A 84 16.98 8.14 -3.76
C LEU A 84 18.01 9.23 -3.38
N PHE A 85 19.27 8.82 -3.22
CA PHE A 85 20.35 9.76 -2.93
C PHE A 85 20.53 10.75 -4.08
N GLY A 86 20.81 12.00 -3.75
CA GLY A 86 20.94 13.10 -4.72
C GLY A 86 19.62 13.56 -5.35
N GLU A 87 18.49 12.93 -5.02
CA GLU A 87 17.17 13.37 -5.47
C GLU A 87 16.46 14.20 -4.38
N HIS A 88 15.81 15.28 -4.83
CA HIS A 88 14.95 16.08 -3.96
C HIS A 88 13.53 15.50 -3.88
N ASN A 89 13.09 14.79 -4.91
CA ASN A 89 11.76 14.24 -5.03
C ASN A 89 11.72 12.79 -4.53
N SER A 90 10.67 12.46 -3.77
CA SER A 90 10.34 11.09 -3.40
C SER A 90 9.39 10.47 -4.41
N VAL A 91 9.54 9.18 -4.67
CA VAL A 91 8.68 8.40 -5.55
C VAL A 91 7.76 7.52 -4.72
N LEU A 92 6.46 7.51 -5.04
CA LEU A 92 5.48 6.64 -4.38
C LEU A 92 5.19 5.43 -5.28
N VAL A 93 5.32 4.22 -4.72
CA VAL A 93 5.06 2.96 -5.44
C VAL A 93 4.21 2.02 -4.59
N LYS A 94 3.19 1.37 -5.19
CA LYS A 94 2.46 0.30 -4.50
C LYS A 94 3.42 -0.88 -4.33
N SER A 95 3.47 -1.44 -3.14
CA SER A 95 4.43 -2.50 -2.80
C SER A 95 3.72 -3.66 -2.13
N LYS A 96 4.20 -4.87 -2.39
CA LYS A 96 3.69 -6.11 -1.82
C LYS A 96 4.81 -6.87 -1.15
N VAL A 97 4.59 -7.35 0.08
CA VAL A 97 5.56 -8.19 0.79
C VAL A 97 5.62 -9.56 0.14
N ILE A 98 6.83 -10.00 -0.24
CA ILE A 98 7.07 -11.32 -0.87
C ILE A 98 8.01 -12.21 -0.04
N TRP A 99 8.72 -11.63 0.92
CA TRP A 99 9.73 -12.29 1.73
C TRP A 99 9.73 -11.67 3.13
N LEU A 100 10.01 -12.50 4.15
CA LEU A 100 10.30 -12.04 5.52
C LEU A 100 11.75 -12.43 5.87
N ALA A 101 12.59 -11.46 6.26
CA ALA A 101 13.92 -11.75 6.78
C ALA A 101 13.82 -11.96 8.29
N PRO A 102 14.05 -13.18 8.80
CA PRO A 102 13.97 -13.42 10.23
C PRO A 102 15.06 -12.63 10.97
N SER A 103 14.68 -12.03 12.11
CA SER A 103 15.64 -11.40 13.02
C SER A 103 16.59 -12.47 13.55
N LYS A 104 17.90 -12.22 13.44
CA LYS A 104 18.94 -13.08 14.02
C LYS A 104 19.64 -12.30 15.14
N PRO A 105 19.82 -12.88 16.34
CA PRO A 105 20.47 -12.20 17.46
C PRO A 105 21.87 -11.65 17.13
N SER A 106 22.57 -12.33 16.22
CA SER A 106 23.92 -11.96 15.78
C SER A 106 23.96 -10.82 14.77
N ARG A 107 22.85 -10.52 14.09
CA ARG A 107 22.73 -9.47 13.06
C ARG A 107 21.33 -8.87 13.04
N PRO A 108 20.97 -8.05 14.04
CA PRO A 108 19.67 -7.40 14.12
C PRO A 108 19.40 -6.49 12.91
N GLU A 109 20.44 -5.97 12.25
CA GLU A 109 20.33 -5.14 11.05
C GLU A 109 19.80 -5.89 9.82
N GLN A 110 19.71 -7.22 9.89
CA GLN A 110 19.14 -8.06 8.83
C GLN A 110 17.64 -8.34 9.02
N GLN A 111 17.03 -7.87 10.12
CA GLN A 111 15.58 -7.93 10.28
C GLN A 111 14.91 -7.00 9.28
N GLY A 112 13.88 -7.49 8.60
CA GLY A 112 13.11 -6.68 7.66
C GLY A 112 12.29 -7.51 6.70
N VAL A 113 11.78 -6.85 5.67
CA VAL A 113 10.91 -7.47 4.67
C VAL A 113 11.42 -7.21 3.26
N GLY A 114 11.27 -8.21 2.40
CA GLY A 114 11.50 -8.07 0.98
C GLY A 114 10.19 -7.70 0.30
N VAL A 115 10.16 -6.55 -0.36
CA VAL A 115 8.98 -6.07 -1.08
C VAL A 115 9.18 -6.08 -2.58
N GLN A 116 8.12 -6.42 -3.29
CA GLN A 116 8.01 -6.29 -4.74
C GLN A 116 7.27 -4.99 -5.07
N PHE A 117 7.74 -4.28 -6.08
CA PHE A 117 7.00 -3.15 -6.64
C PHE A 117 5.84 -3.65 -7.51
N VAL A 118 4.64 -3.18 -7.19
CA VAL A 118 3.39 -3.50 -7.89
C VAL A 118 2.93 -2.25 -8.61
N ASP A 119 2.55 -2.39 -9.88
CA ASP A 119 2.02 -1.27 -10.68
C ASP A 119 2.94 -0.03 -10.62
N ASP A 120 4.24 -0.23 -10.91
CA ASP A 120 5.27 0.81 -10.89
C ASP A 120 5.09 1.84 -12.01
N LYS A 121 4.01 2.64 -11.92
CA LYS A 121 3.69 3.73 -12.85
C LYS A 121 4.75 4.82 -12.86
N ALA A 122 5.48 4.96 -11.74
CA ALA A 122 6.56 5.92 -11.60
C ALA A 122 7.87 5.45 -12.25
N MET A 123 7.92 4.22 -12.78
CA MET A 123 9.12 3.61 -13.37
C MET A 123 10.33 3.63 -12.42
N LEU A 124 10.09 3.48 -11.12
CA LEU A 124 11.11 3.45 -10.07
C LEU A 124 12.21 2.42 -10.37
N LYS A 125 11.86 1.24 -10.90
CA LYS A 125 12.86 0.25 -11.35
C LYS A 125 13.87 0.86 -12.32
N ASN A 126 13.38 1.51 -13.37
CA ASN A 126 14.23 2.09 -14.41
C ASN A 126 15.08 3.24 -13.86
N MET A 127 14.52 4.06 -12.97
CA MET A 127 15.27 5.13 -12.30
C MET A 127 16.43 4.58 -11.47
N ILE A 128 16.19 3.51 -10.70
CA ILE A 128 17.21 2.84 -9.90
C ILE A 128 18.30 2.24 -10.80
N GLU A 129 17.91 1.47 -11.82
CA GLU A 129 18.85 0.83 -12.75
C GLU A 129 19.71 1.86 -13.49
N SER A 130 19.10 2.94 -13.99
CA SER A 130 19.82 4.03 -14.67
C SER A 130 20.80 4.73 -13.74
N LYS A 131 20.44 4.96 -12.47
CA LYS A 131 21.32 5.60 -11.49
C LYS A 131 22.49 4.70 -11.10
N LEU A 132 22.26 3.39 -10.97
CA LEU A 132 23.32 2.41 -10.73
C LEU A 132 24.26 2.23 -11.93
N ALA A 133 23.73 2.29 -13.16
CA ALA A 133 24.53 2.24 -14.39
C ALA A 133 25.43 3.47 -14.53
N ALA A 134 24.88 4.68 -14.36
CA ALA A 134 25.64 5.92 -14.51
C ALA A 134 26.85 6.00 -13.56
N ILE A 135 26.73 5.45 -12.36
CA ILE A 135 27.83 5.42 -11.39
C ILE A 135 28.88 4.37 -11.76
N SER A 136 28.43 3.22 -12.27
CA SER A 136 29.33 2.16 -12.74
C SER A 136 30.19 2.65 -13.92
N ASP A 137 29.62 3.43 -14.84
CA ASP A 137 30.36 4.00 -15.97
C ASP A 137 31.35 5.09 -15.54
N THR A 138 30.98 5.91 -14.54
CA THR A 138 31.88 6.96 -14.00
C THR A 138 33.14 6.35 -13.36
N ALA A 139 33.02 5.18 -12.72
CA ALA A 139 34.15 4.47 -12.16
C ALA A 139 35.10 3.88 -13.23
N LEU A 140 34.59 3.56 -14.43
CA LEU A 140 35.39 3.06 -15.56
C LEU A 140 36.04 4.19 -16.38
N ALA A 141 35.45 5.39 -16.37
CA ALA A 141 35.93 6.52 -17.16
C ALA A 141 37.21 7.21 -16.63
N THR A 142 37.79 6.77 -15.51
CA THR A 142 38.91 7.47 -14.83
C THR A 142 40.22 6.66 -14.80
N ALA A 143 40.44 5.76 -15.75
CA ALA A 143 41.69 4.99 -15.85
C ALA A 143 42.55 5.36 -17.08
N THR A 144 42.69 6.65 -17.43
CA THR A 144 43.83 7.18 -18.20
C THR A 144 43.78 8.72 -18.28
N MET A 145 44.70 9.40 -17.60
CA MET A 145 45.48 10.54 -18.11
C MET A 145 46.90 10.46 -17.54
#